data_AF-A0A7J7NTL4-F1
#
_entry.id   AF-A0A7J7NTL4-F1
#
_cell.length_a   1.000
_cell.length_b   1.000
_cell.length_c   1.000
_cell.angle_alpha   90.00
_cell.angle_beta   90.00
_cell.angle_gamma   90.00
#
_symmetry.space_group_name_H-M   'P 1'
#
loop_
_entity.id
_entity.type
_entity.pdbx_description
1 polymer ?
#
loop_
_entity_poly.entity_id
_entity_poly.type
_entity_poly.pdbx_seq_one_letter_code
_entity_poly.pdbx_strand_id
1 'polypeptide(L)'
;MDPVPSRCDGDPLCDLIPIHLDVFRGEQELLKRFLESYRLPLLRKASGYEPVECDIKYGRLSYQAMCYCILHDDNVLGAIFGLWKELRNASSWEEVEEAVWGDLNNYQGFS
;
A
#
# COMPACT_ATOMS: atom_id res chain seq x y z
N MET A 1 29.23 -1.94 -10.86
CA MET A 1 28.10 -2.41 -10.05
C MET A 1 26.89 -1.71 -10.60
N ASP A 2 26.05 -2.45 -11.31
CA ASP A 2 24.76 -1.90 -11.74
C ASP A 2 23.94 -1.56 -10.49
N PRO A 3 23.19 -0.44 -10.49
CA PRO A 3 22.25 -0.19 -9.42
C PRO A 3 21.30 -1.39 -9.36
N VAL A 4 21.15 -1.96 -8.17
CA VAL A 4 20.08 -2.94 -7.92
C VAL A 4 18.80 -2.21 -8.33
N PRO A 5 18.01 -2.75 -9.29
CA PRO A 5 16.76 -2.11 -9.65
C PRO A 5 15.97 -1.90 -8.37
N SER A 6 15.52 -0.67 -8.15
CA SER A 6 14.55 -0.37 -7.11
C SER A 6 13.47 -1.44 -7.22
N ARG A 7 13.28 -2.20 -6.15
CA ARG A 7 12.45 -3.43 -6.15
C ARG A 7 10.98 -3.19 -6.51
N CYS A 8 10.65 -1.92 -6.77
CA CYS A 8 9.37 -1.31 -7.08
C CYS A 8 9.14 -1.07 -8.58
N ASP A 9 10.13 -1.31 -9.45
CA ASP A 9 10.05 -0.92 -10.87
C ASP A 9 8.87 -1.60 -11.59
N GLY A 10 7.81 -0.82 -11.82
CA GLY A 10 6.63 -1.20 -12.58
C GLY A 10 5.43 -1.70 -11.77
N ASP A 11 5.45 -1.61 -10.42
CA ASP A 11 4.26 -1.87 -9.61
C ASP A 11 3.50 -0.55 -9.33
N PRO A 12 2.27 -0.37 -9.86
CA PRO A 12 1.48 0.85 -9.64
C PRO A 12 1.15 1.10 -8.16
N LEU A 13 1.26 0.09 -7.29
CA LEU A 13 1.06 0.25 -5.86
C LEU A 13 2.17 1.09 -5.21
N CYS A 14 3.38 1.04 -5.76
CA CYS A 14 4.50 1.85 -5.28
C CYS A 14 4.30 3.33 -5.60
N ASP A 15 3.76 3.65 -6.77
CA ASP A 15 3.42 5.02 -7.17
C ASP A 15 2.32 5.62 -6.28
N LEU A 16 1.46 4.77 -5.71
CA LEU A 16 0.38 5.20 -4.82
C LEU A 16 0.89 5.70 -3.46
N ILE A 17 2.01 5.15 -2.98
CA ILE A 17 2.56 5.47 -1.66
C ILE A 17 2.86 6.97 -1.48
N PRO A 18 3.69 7.59 -2.32
CA PRO A 18 3.98 9.03 -2.19
C PRO A 18 2.73 9.89 -2.49
N ILE A 19 1.82 9.45 -3.35
CA ILE A 19 0.55 10.18 -3.59
C ILE A 19 -0.27 10.25 -2.30
N HIS A 20 -0.44 9.13 -1.61
CA HIS A 20 -1.23 9.10 -0.38
C HIS A 20 -0.56 9.90 0.75
N LEU A 21 0.75 9.71 0.93
CA LEU A 21 1.46 10.30 2.08
C LEU A 21 1.82 11.77 1.88
N ASP A 22 2.27 12.17 0.68
CA ASP A 22 2.75 13.54 0.47
C ASP A 22 1.69 14.45 -0.14
N VAL A 23 0.91 13.94 -1.11
CA VAL A 23 -0.12 14.75 -1.80
C VAL A 23 -1.41 14.78 -0.99
N PHE A 24 -1.93 13.61 -0.60
CA PHE A 24 -3.17 13.53 0.18
C PHE A 24 -2.93 13.75 1.67
N ARG A 25 -1.68 13.76 2.14
CA ARG A 25 -1.32 13.94 3.55
C ARG A 25 -2.01 12.93 4.46
N GLY A 26 -2.27 11.73 3.95
CA GLY A 26 -2.96 10.66 4.68
C GLY A 26 -4.48 10.80 4.79
N GLU A 27 -5.11 11.71 4.03
CA GLU A 27 -6.58 11.81 4.01
C GLU A 27 -7.21 10.62 3.28
N GLN A 28 -7.82 9.70 4.06
CA GLN A 28 -8.42 8.47 3.54
C GLN A 28 -9.54 8.71 2.51
N GLU A 29 -10.35 9.76 2.70
CA GLU A 29 -11.41 10.11 1.76
C GLU A 29 -10.85 10.52 0.38
N LEU A 30 -9.67 11.16 0.33
CA LEU A 30 -9.01 11.51 -0.93
C LEU A 30 -8.45 10.26 -1.62
N LEU A 31 -7.83 9.35 -0.86
CA LEU A 31 -7.37 8.07 -1.38
C LEU A 31 -8.53 7.29 -1.99
N LYS A 32 -9.64 7.15 -1.26
CA LYS A 32 -10.83 6.46 -1.72
C LYS A 32 -11.38 7.06 -3.02
N ARG A 33 -11.56 8.39 -3.08
CA ARG A 33 -12.03 9.08 -4.29
C ARG A 33 -11.07 8.92 -5.46
N PHE A 34 -9.77 8.95 -5.21
CA PHE A 34 -8.75 8.75 -6.23
C PHE A 34 -8.87 7.34 -6.84
N LEU A 35 -8.98 6.31 -6.00
CA LEU A 35 -9.18 4.93 -6.43
C LEU A 35 -10.47 4.74 -7.24
N GLU A 36 -11.59 5.29 -6.75
CA GLU A 36 -12.90 5.21 -7.42
C GLU A 36 -12.92 5.95 -8.78
N SER A 37 -12.26 7.12 -8.85
CA SER A 37 -12.29 7.98 -10.03
C SER A 37 -11.36 7.48 -11.14
N TYR A 38 -10.14 7.07 -10.77
CA TYR A 38 -9.12 6.67 -11.74
C TYR A 38 -9.17 5.19 -12.11
N ARG A 39 -9.89 4.36 -11.34
CA ARG A 39 -10.14 2.95 -11.65
C ARG A 39 -8.83 2.19 -11.94
N LEU A 40 -7.82 2.45 -11.13
CA LEU A 40 -6.47 1.94 -11.33
C LEU A 40 -6.42 0.40 -11.32
N PRO A 41 -5.66 -0.24 -12.24
CA PRO A 41 -5.49 -1.68 -12.27
C PRO A 41 -4.44 -2.11 -11.24
N LEU A 42 -4.75 -1.95 -9.95
CA LEU A 42 -3.84 -2.28 -8.83
C LEU A 42 -3.73 -3.78 -8.57
N LEU A 43 -4.74 -4.57 -8.98
CA LEU A 43 -4.69 -6.02 -8.85
C LEU A 43 -3.92 -6.63 -10.03
N ARG A 44 -2.66 -7.02 -9.78
CA ARG A 44 -1.97 -7.96 -10.67
C ARG A 44 -2.64 -9.32 -10.48
N LYS A 45 -3.35 -9.83 -11.51
CA LYS A 45 -3.84 -11.23 -11.50
C LYS A 45 -2.64 -12.12 -11.18
N ALA A 46 -2.67 -12.76 -10.01
CA ALA A 46 -1.72 -13.81 -9.67
C ALA A 46 -1.74 -14.81 -10.83
N SER A 47 -0.57 -15.01 -11.45
CA SER A 47 -0.41 -15.93 -12.56
C SER A 47 -0.65 -17.36 -12.05
N GLY A 48 -1.88 -17.86 -12.13
CA GLY A 48 -2.21 -19.29 -12.23
C GLY A 48 -1.76 -20.23 -11.10
N TYR A 49 -1.37 -19.76 -9.91
CA TYR A 49 -1.15 -20.63 -8.75
C TYR A 49 -2.41 -20.63 -7.88
N GLU A 50 -2.92 -21.83 -7.57
CA GLU A 50 -4.07 -21.98 -6.69
C GLU A 50 -3.78 -21.39 -5.30
N PRO A 51 -4.74 -20.68 -4.70
CA PRO A 51 -4.51 -19.98 -3.46
C PRO A 51 -4.37 -21.01 -2.33
N VAL A 52 -3.16 -21.16 -1.82
CA VAL A 52 -2.95 -21.81 -0.52
C VAL A 52 -3.59 -20.88 0.51
N GLU A 53 -4.20 -21.40 1.58
CA GLU A 53 -4.90 -20.63 2.63
C GLU A 53 -4.05 -19.47 3.24
N CYS A 54 -2.73 -19.49 3.04
CA CYS A 54 -1.79 -18.41 3.35
C CYS A 54 -1.78 -17.24 2.33
N ASP A 55 -2.13 -17.45 1.06
CA ASP A 55 -2.15 -16.43 -0.01
C ASP A 55 -3.22 -15.36 0.20
N ILE A 56 -4.23 -15.63 1.04
CA ILE A 56 -5.31 -14.66 1.31
C ILE A 56 -4.76 -13.39 1.98
N LYS A 57 -3.71 -13.51 2.80
CA LYS A 57 -3.05 -12.35 3.42
C LYS A 57 -2.09 -11.64 2.46
N TYR A 58 -1.32 -12.39 1.68
CA TYR A 58 -0.33 -11.83 0.74
C TYR A 58 -0.95 -11.22 -0.53
N GLY A 59 -2.21 -11.57 -0.83
CA GLY A 59 -3.01 -10.94 -1.87
C GLY A 59 -3.71 -9.64 -1.44
N ARG A 60 -3.62 -9.22 -0.17
CA ARG A 60 -4.21 -7.94 0.28
C ARG A 60 -3.34 -6.78 -0.21
N LEU A 61 -3.94 -5.88 -0.98
CA LEU A 61 -3.28 -4.68 -1.47
C LEU A 61 -2.74 -3.80 -0.33
N SER A 62 -3.45 -3.76 0.80
CA SER A 62 -3.00 -3.02 1.99
C SER A 62 -1.71 -3.59 2.58
N TYR A 63 -1.63 -4.91 2.76
CA TYR A 63 -0.43 -5.61 3.20
C TYR A 63 0.74 -5.39 2.24
N GLN A 64 0.50 -5.50 0.93
CA GLN A 64 1.52 -5.25 -0.09
C GLN A 64 2.02 -3.80 -0.05
N ALA A 65 1.12 -2.82 0.06
CA ALA A 65 1.46 -1.41 0.19
C ALA A 65 2.30 -1.17 1.45
N MET A 66 1.94 -1.82 2.56
CA MET A 66 2.70 -1.73 3.81
C MET A 66 4.08 -2.36 3.70
N CYS A 67 4.22 -3.52 3.05
CA CYS A 67 5.51 -4.13 2.75
C CYS A 67 6.38 -3.20 1.91
N TYR A 68 5.81 -2.55 0.89
CA TYR A 68 6.54 -1.55 0.11
C TYR A 68 6.96 -0.35 0.95
N CYS A 69 6.12 0.12 1.88
CA CYS A 69 6.50 1.20 2.82
C CYS A 69 7.70 0.81 3.71
N ILE A 70 7.77 -0.45 4.15
CA ILE A 70 8.86 -0.95 5.01
C ILE A 70 10.15 -1.14 4.20
N LEU A 71 10.03 -1.57 2.94
CA LEU A 71 11.17 -1.83 2.05
C LEU A 71 11.62 -0.60 1.27
N HIS A 72 10.92 0.53 1.40
CA HIS A 72 11.22 1.75 0.67
C HIS A 72 12.58 2.33 1.09
N ASP A 73 13.34 2.85 0.13
CA ASP A 73 14.66 3.45 0.40
C ASP A 73 14.55 4.77 1.19
N ASP A 74 13.43 5.48 1.03
CA ASP A 74 13.08 6.69 1.80
C ASP A 74 12.39 6.40 3.13
N ASN A 75 12.38 7.39 4.04
CA ASN A 75 11.77 7.28 5.36
C ASN A 75 10.23 7.39 5.35
N VAL A 76 9.58 6.49 4.63
CA VAL A 76 8.12 6.40 4.47
C VAL A 76 7.44 6.16 5.82
N LEU A 77 8.00 5.29 6.66
CA LEU A 77 7.47 5.05 8.01
C LEU A 77 7.51 6.30 8.89
N GLY A 78 8.55 7.12 8.76
CA GLY A 78 8.65 8.40 9.44
C GLY A 78 7.55 9.38 8.99
N ALA A 79 7.21 9.38 7.71
CA ALA A 79 6.08 10.16 7.20
C ALA A 79 4.74 9.65 7.77
N ILE A 80 4.51 8.33 7.77
CA ILE A 80 3.32 7.70 8.36
C ILE A 80 3.18 8.09 9.85
N PHE A 81 4.19 7.86 10.67
CA PHE A 81 4.13 8.22 12.10
C PHE A 81 4.14 9.74 12.35
N GLY A 82 4.51 10.53 11.35
CA GLY A 82 4.40 11.99 11.36
C GLY A 82 2.95 12.45 11.18
N LEU A 83 2.25 11.86 10.21
CA LEU A 83 0.87 12.16 9.86
C LEU A 83 -0.11 11.57 10.89
N TRP A 84 0.00 10.28 11.18
CA TRP A 84 -0.84 9.59 12.17
C TRP A 84 -0.06 9.38 13.47
N LYS A 85 -0.07 10.39 14.33
CA LYS A 85 0.65 10.36 15.63
C LYS A 85 0.16 9.26 16.56
N GLU A 86 -1.09 8.85 16.43
CA GLU A 86 -1.74 7.81 17.21
C GLU A 86 -1.12 6.43 16.94
N LEU A 87 -0.67 6.19 15.71
CA LEU A 87 -0.04 4.92 15.29
C LEU A 87 1.34 4.68 15.92
N ARG A 88 1.92 5.67 16.60
CA ARG A 88 3.16 5.48 17.37
C ARG A 88 2.97 4.55 18.57
N ASN A 89 1.73 4.41 19.04
CA ASN A 89 1.36 3.51 20.12
C ASN A 89 0.75 2.21 19.61
N ALA A 90 0.76 1.98 18.29
CA ALA A 90 0.22 0.77 17.71
C ALA A 90 0.94 -0.47 18.27
N SER A 91 0.17 -1.52 18.55
CA SER A 91 0.69 -2.74 19.16
C SER A 91 1.13 -3.77 18.12
N SER A 92 0.75 -3.58 16.86
CA SER A 92 1.12 -4.47 15.75
C SER A 92 1.18 -3.73 14.40
N TRP A 93 1.82 -4.34 13.41
CA TRP A 93 1.93 -3.78 12.06
C TRP A 93 0.61 -3.85 11.29
N GLU A 94 -0.25 -4.81 11.61
CA GLU A 94 -1.60 -4.96 11.04
C GLU A 94 -2.50 -3.77 11.41
N GLU A 95 -2.33 -3.21 12.61
CA GLU A 95 -3.04 -2.00 13.02
C GLU A 95 -2.60 -0.78 12.19
N VAL A 96 -1.31 -0.66 11.93
CA VAL A 96 -0.75 0.40 11.06
C VAL A 96 -1.20 0.21 9.61
N GLU A 97 -1.15 -1.02 9.10
CA GLU A 97 -1.63 -1.39 7.77
C GLU A 97 -3.10 -1.00 7.58
N GLU A 98 -3.98 -1.40 8.50
CA GLU A 98 -5.40 -1.12 8.39
C GLU A 98 -5.70 0.38 8.49
N ALA A 99 -5.00 1.11 9.37
CA ALA A 99 -5.21 2.55 9.53
C ALA A 99 -4.73 3.38 8.33
N VAL A 100 -3.65 2.97 7.67
CA VAL A 100 -3.05 3.73 6.55
C VAL A 100 -3.61 3.27 5.21
N TRP A 101 -3.80 1.97 5.03
CA TRP A 101 -4.08 1.33 3.74
C TRP A 101 -5.37 0.51 3.73
N GLY A 102 -6.18 0.52 4.80
CA GLY A 102 -7.39 -0.30 4.92
C GLY A 102 -8.37 -0.13 3.75
N ASP A 103 -8.48 1.08 3.20
CA ASP A 103 -9.36 1.34 2.04
C ASP A 103 -8.96 0.57 0.78
N LEU A 104 -7.68 0.18 0.62
CA LEU A 104 -7.23 -0.67 -0.47
C LEU A 104 -7.80 -2.09 -0.40
N ASN A 105 -8.21 -2.56 0.78
CA ASN A 105 -8.83 -3.88 0.93
C ASN A 105 -10.23 -3.95 0.32
N ASN A 106 -10.93 -2.82 0.28
CA ASN A 106 -12.28 -2.72 -0.27
C ASN A 106 -12.27 -2.38 -1.77
N TYR A 107 -11.10 -2.10 -2.33
CA TYR A 107 -10.96 -1.76 -3.73
C TYR A 107 -11.03 -3.02 -4.61
N GLN A 108 -12.12 -3.17 -5.36
CA GLN A 108 -12.34 -4.35 -6.20
C GLN A 108 -11.56 -4.33 -7.52
N GLY A 109 -10.80 -3.25 -7.80
CA GLY A 109 -10.10 -3.07 -9.06
C GLY A 109 -11.04 -2.93 -10.25
N PHE A 110 -10.49 -2.42 -11.34
CA PHE A 110 -11.13 -2.54 -12.65
C PHE A 110 -10.18 -3.37 -13.52
N SER A 111 -10.66 -4.54 -13.95
CA SER A 111 -9.97 -5.49 -14.85
C SER A 111 -10.14 -5.12 -16.31
#